data_AF-H1V6Y8-F1
#
_entry.id   AF-H1V6Y8-F1
#
_cell.length_a   1.000
_cell.length_b   1.000
_cell.length_c   1.000
_cell.angle_alpha   90.00
_cell.angle_beta   90.00
_cell.angle_gamma   90.00
#
_symmetry.space_group_name_H-M   'P 1'
#
loop_
_entity.id
_entity.type
_entity.pdbx_description
1 polymer ?
#
loop_
_entity_poly.entity_id
_entity_poly.type
_entity_poly.pdbx_seq_one_letter_code
_entity_poly.pdbx_strand_id
1 'polypeptide(L)'
;MRAVLRKYTAAKRNNMLLMLPFTTITDYLFELRAIAGLLRPLGPSALLYLAAAVSDFFLPQDRMAEHKIQSTNATDSFGSGAPAAAPTPARTPARSNGDGNGNGASPEDEETFDNFDSSPKVPRSKRLIVDLDPVPKFLQNLVDGWAPQGMVVSFKLETDPAILVHKAKYSLERYQHHLVIGNLLSTRKWEVVFVAPGQADRWVRVPSAQRERSAGGDGSEASWEDKPLDPNALPESDPEVEIESLIIPAVEDLHSQHIQSLQK
;
A
#
# COMPACT_ATOMS: atom_id res chain seq x y z
N MET A 1 24.47 -12.11 12.62
CA MET A 1 24.83 -12.21 11.18
C MET A 1 25.29 -13.61 10.72
N ARG A 2 26.23 -14.30 11.40
CA ARG A 2 26.68 -15.66 10.99
C ARG A 2 25.56 -16.71 10.90
N ALA A 3 24.62 -16.71 11.84
CA ALA A 3 23.49 -17.64 11.83
C ALA A 3 22.55 -17.42 10.63
N VAL A 4 22.25 -16.16 10.31
CA VAL A 4 21.40 -15.76 9.17
C VAL A 4 22.05 -16.20 7.85
N LEU A 5 23.35 -15.95 7.67
CA LEU A 5 24.08 -16.38 6.48
C LEU A 5 24.05 -17.92 6.31
N ARG A 6 24.21 -18.67 7.41
CA ARG A 6 24.09 -20.14 7.37
C ARG A 6 22.70 -20.61 6.92
N LYS A 7 21.64 -20.02 7.48
CA LYS A 7 20.25 -20.34 7.10
C LYS A 7 19.99 -20.02 5.62
N TYR A 8 20.42 -18.86 5.16
CA TYR A 8 20.30 -18.45 3.75
C TYR A 8 21.05 -19.40 2.81
N THR A 9 22.31 -19.73 3.10
CA THR A 9 23.10 -20.65 2.27
C THR A 9 22.50 -22.06 2.26
N ALA A 10 21.98 -22.54 3.39
CA ALA A 10 21.29 -23.83 3.46
C ALA A 10 20.00 -23.83 2.61
N ALA A 11 19.17 -22.80 2.71
CA ALA A 11 17.95 -22.67 1.91
C ALA A 11 18.26 -22.61 0.40
N LYS A 12 19.30 -21.88 -0.01
CA LYS A 12 19.76 -21.85 -1.40
C LYS A 12 20.29 -23.20 -1.88
N ARG A 13 21.12 -23.86 -1.07
CA ARG A 13 21.71 -25.16 -1.42
C ARG A 13 20.64 -26.25 -1.58
N ASN A 14 19.57 -26.17 -0.81
CA ASN A 14 18.47 -27.14 -0.81
C ASN A 14 17.30 -26.74 -1.72
N ASN A 15 17.44 -25.70 -2.56
CA ASN A 15 16.38 -25.20 -3.46
C ASN A 15 15.06 -24.84 -2.74
N MET A 16 15.14 -24.33 -1.51
CA MET A 16 13.98 -23.95 -0.69
C MET A 16 13.65 -22.44 -0.78
N LEU A 17 14.49 -21.66 -1.47
CA LEU A 17 14.33 -20.21 -1.59
C LEU A 17 14.59 -19.76 -3.03
N LEU A 18 13.55 -19.23 -3.67
CA LEU A 18 13.63 -18.54 -4.96
C LEU A 18 13.27 -17.07 -4.74
N MET A 19 14.13 -16.16 -5.22
CA MET A 19 13.92 -14.71 -5.09
C MET A 19 13.61 -14.14 -6.46
N LEU A 20 12.43 -13.53 -6.62
CA LEU A 20 11.95 -12.90 -7.84
C LEU A 20 11.72 -11.40 -7.56
N PRO A 21 12.55 -10.51 -8.12
CA PRO A 21 12.40 -9.07 -7.90
C PRO A 21 11.36 -8.50 -8.86
N PHE A 22 10.48 -7.64 -8.34
CA PHE A 22 9.58 -6.80 -9.12
C PHE A 22 9.79 -5.33 -8.74
N THR A 23 9.41 -4.40 -9.61
CA THR A 23 9.48 -2.95 -9.30
C THR A 23 8.16 -2.25 -9.55
N THR A 24 7.48 -2.55 -10.66
CA THR A 24 6.22 -1.91 -11.01
C THR A 24 5.02 -2.75 -10.56
N ILE A 25 3.85 -2.09 -10.47
CA ILE A 25 2.57 -2.80 -10.27
C ILE A 25 2.31 -3.81 -11.39
N THR A 26 2.68 -3.47 -12.62
CA THR A 26 2.53 -4.34 -13.78
C THR A 26 3.33 -5.63 -13.62
N ASP A 27 4.62 -5.51 -13.26
CA ASP A 27 5.49 -6.67 -13.01
C ASP A 27 4.90 -7.57 -11.93
N TYR A 28 4.51 -6.96 -10.80
CA TYR A 28 3.91 -7.67 -9.66
C TYR A 28 2.68 -8.48 -10.08
N LEU A 29 1.76 -7.89 -10.86
CA LEU A 29 0.54 -8.57 -11.29
C LEU A 29 0.81 -9.72 -12.26
N PHE A 30 1.73 -9.55 -13.21
CA PHE A 30 2.08 -10.62 -14.16
C PHE A 30 2.84 -11.76 -13.48
N GLU A 31 3.80 -11.44 -12.62
CA GLU A 31 4.56 -12.44 -11.87
C GLU A 31 3.66 -13.21 -10.91
N LEU A 32 2.82 -12.53 -10.13
CA LEU A 32 1.89 -13.18 -9.21
C LEU A 32 0.95 -14.14 -9.96
N ARG A 33 0.41 -13.72 -11.12
CA ARG A 33 -0.43 -14.57 -11.96
C ARG A 33 0.31 -15.82 -12.43
N ALA A 34 1.54 -15.66 -12.91
CA ALA A 34 2.35 -16.77 -13.39
C ALA A 34 2.67 -17.76 -12.26
N ILE A 35 3.10 -17.26 -11.10
CA ILE A 35 3.43 -18.06 -9.92
C ILE A 35 2.19 -18.81 -9.41
N ALA A 36 1.05 -18.12 -9.27
CA ALA A 36 -0.18 -18.76 -8.83
C ALA A 36 -0.61 -19.90 -9.78
N GLY A 37 -0.48 -19.70 -11.08
CA GLY A 37 -0.71 -20.75 -12.08
C GLY A 37 0.22 -21.96 -11.94
N LEU A 38 1.50 -21.71 -11.65
CA LEU A 38 2.50 -22.76 -11.42
C LEU A 38 2.31 -23.51 -10.09
N LEU A 39 1.68 -22.88 -9.10
CA LEU A 39 1.39 -23.51 -7.80
C LEU A 39 0.15 -24.41 -7.82
N ARG A 40 -0.69 -24.35 -8.86
CA ARG A 40 -1.91 -25.18 -8.99
C ARG A 40 -1.71 -26.67 -8.71
N PRO A 41 -0.66 -27.34 -9.21
CA PRO A 41 -0.47 -28.78 -8.98
C PRO A 41 -0.23 -29.14 -7.51
N LEU A 42 0.16 -28.19 -6.66
CA LEU A 42 0.34 -28.41 -5.23
C LEU A 42 -1.00 -28.46 -4.46
N GLY A 43 -2.09 -28.00 -5.07
CA GLY A 43 -3.44 -28.06 -4.48
C GLY A 43 -3.50 -27.40 -3.09
N PRO A 44 -4.08 -28.09 -2.08
CA PRO A 44 -4.17 -27.59 -0.70
C PRO A 44 -2.84 -27.26 -0.04
N SER A 45 -1.75 -27.89 -0.51
CA SER A 45 -0.41 -27.66 0.04
C SER A 45 0.21 -26.33 -0.41
N ALA A 46 -0.38 -25.62 -1.38
CA ALA A 46 0.05 -24.27 -1.74
C ALA A 46 -0.46 -23.24 -0.72
N LEU A 47 0.42 -22.33 -0.31
CA LEU A 47 0.10 -21.16 0.50
C LEU A 47 0.55 -19.89 -0.23
N LEU A 48 -0.37 -18.96 -0.43
CA LEU A 48 -0.08 -17.61 -0.93
C LEU A 48 -0.14 -16.62 0.24
N TYR A 49 1.03 -16.12 0.65
CA TYR A 49 1.18 -15.14 1.72
C TYR A 49 1.44 -13.74 1.13
N LEU A 50 0.37 -12.95 0.97
CA LEU A 50 0.37 -11.71 0.19
C LEU A 50 0.60 -10.48 1.08
N ALA A 51 1.85 -10.23 1.44
CA ALA A 51 2.27 -9.12 2.31
C ALA A 51 2.74 -7.86 1.56
N ALA A 52 2.71 -7.86 0.22
CA ALA A 52 3.14 -6.71 -0.58
C ALA A 52 2.17 -5.52 -0.43
N ALA A 53 2.72 -4.31 -0.31
CA ALA A 53 1.94 -3.06 -0.37
C ALA A 53 1.69 -2.70 -1.84
N VAL A 54 0.61 -3.21 -2.40
CA VAL A 54 0.24 -3.06 -3.81
C VAL A 54 -0.46 -1.73 -4.03
N SER A 55 -0.09 -0.99 -5.07
CA SER A 55 -0.75 0.28 -5.42
C SER A 55 -2.24 0.08 -5.70
N ASP A 56 -3.09 0.91 -5.10
CA ASP A 56 -4.54 0.91 -5.38
C ASP A 56 -4.89 1.62 -6.69
N PHE A 57 -3.99 2.47 -7.19
CA PHE A 57 -4.16 3.25 -8.42
C PHE A 57 -2.92 3.12 -9.32
N PHE A 58 -3.10 3.26 -10.63
CA PHE A 58 -2.03 3.21 -11.63
C PHE A 58 -2.28 4.19 -12.78
N LEU A 59 -1.23 4.48 -13.56
CA LEU A 59 -1.33 5.25 -14.79
C LEU A 59 -1.25 4.27 -15.98
N PRO A 60 -2.32 4.14 -16.80
CA PRO A 60 -2.29 3.33 -18.02
C PRO A 60 -1.18 3.76 -18.97
N GLN A 61 -0.58 2.79 -19.68
CA GLN A 61 0.59 3.01 -20.52
C GLN A 61 0.34 3.98 -21.68
N ASP A 62 -0.86 3.98 -22.23
CA ASP A 62 -1.32 4.90 -23.27
C ASP A 62 -1.42 6.36 -22.77
N ARG A 63 -1.49 6.58 -21.45
CA ARG A 63 -1.49 7.91 -20.82
C ARG A 63 -0.16 8.27 -20.16
N MET A 64 0.86 7.40 -20.20
CA MET A 64 2.16 7.70 -19.63
C MET A 64 2.94 8.67 -20.54
N ALA A 65 3.34 9.81 -20.00
CA ALA A 65 4.21 10.74 -20.72
C ALA A 65 5.59 10.13 -20.94
N GLU A 66 6.10 10.19 -22.17
CA GLU A 66 7.45 9.69 -22.52
C GLU A 66 8.57 10.52 -21.89
N HIS A 67 8.27 11.78 -21.57
CA HIS A 67 9.23 12.74 -21.04
C HIS A 67 8.78 13.29 -19.69
N LYS A 68 9.75 13.82 -18.95
CA LYS A 68 9.50 14.52 -17.69
C LYS A 68 8.42 15.59 -17.89
N ILE A 69 7.38 15.53 -17.08
CA ILE A 69 6.33 16.55 -17.03
C ILE A 69 6.96 17.88 -16.62
N GLN A 70 6.75 18.92 -17.43
CA GLN A 70 7.37 20.24 -17.22
C GLN A 70 6.56 21.08 -16.23
N SER A 71 7.26 21.85 -15.40
CA SER A 71 6.65 22.80 -14.45
C SER A 71 6.42 24.19 -15.05
N THR A 72 6.92 24.42 -16.26
CA THR A 72 6.86 25.70 -16.98
C THR A 72 6.23 25.52 -18.35
N ASN A 73 5.49 26.54 -18.79
CA ASN A 73 4.90 26.57 -20.13
C ASN A 73 5.89 27.10 -21.18
N ALA A 74 7.21 27.03 -20.92
CA ALA A 74 8.25 27.61 -21.77
C ALA A 74 8.27 27.01 -23.18
N THR A 75 7.89 25.73 -23.27
CA THR A 75 8.00 24.92 -24.48
C THR A 75 6.70 24.80 -25.26
N ASP A 76 5.58 25.29 -24.71
CA ASP A 76 4.25 25.18 -25.36
C ASP A 76 4.19 25.90 -26.70
N SER A 77 4.99 26.97 -26.87
CA SER A 77 5.12 27.73 -28.12
C SER A 77 5.87 27.00 -29.23
N PHE A 78 6.56 25.89 -28.95
CA PHE A 78 7.32 25.13 -29.94
C PHE A 78 6.56 23.91 -30.49
N GLY A 79 5.37 23.59 -29.96
CA GLY A 79 4.63 22.36 -30.26
C GLY A 79 3.44 22.46 -31.21
N SER A 80 3.02 23.65 -31.65
CA SER A 80 1.84 23.81 -32.52
C SER A 80 2.21 24.01 -34.00
N GLY A 81 2.78 22.97 -34.61
CA GLY A 81 2.99 22.88 -36.07
C GLY A 81 1.73 22.47 -36.86
N ALA A 82 0.56 23.00 -36.52
CA ALA A 82 -0.65 22.86 -37.34
C ALA A 82 -1.03 24.23 -37.93
N PRO A 83 -1.24 24.37 -39.25
CA PRO A 83 -1.45 25.68 -39.86
C PRO A 83 -2.85 26.19 -39.51
N ALA A 84 -2.92 27.09 -38.53
CA ALA A 84 -4.13 27.85 -38.24
C ALA A 84 -4.35 28.86 -39.37
N ALA A 85 -5.53 28.80 -39.98
CA ALA A 85 -6.02 29.75 -40.97
C ALA A 85 -5.94 31.20 -40.44
N ALA A 86 -5.61 32.11 -41.35
CA ALA A 86 -5.32 33.53 -41.09
C ALA A 86 -6.41 34.25 -40.26
N PRO A 87 -6.05 35.14 -39.31
CA PRO A 87 -7.01 35.97 -38.62
C PRO A 87 -7.43 37.16 -39.50
N THR A 88 -8.75 37.34 -39.63
CA THR A 88 -9.40 38.51 -40.23
C THR A 88 -9.27 39.72 -39.28
N PRO A 89 -8.98 40.94 -39.76
CA PRO A 89 -8.80 42.09 -38.87
C PRO A 89 -10.17 42.68 -38.49
N ALA A 90 -10.57 42.54 -37.23
CA ALA A 90 -11.74 43.22 -36.68
C ALA A 90 -11.34 44.55 -36.03
N ARG A 91 -12.13 45.57 -36.39
CA ARG A 91 -12.05 47.01 -36.12
C ARG A 91 -11.77 47.40 -34.65
N THR A 92 -10.94 48.42 -34.50
CA THR A 92 -10.90 49.36 -33.38
C THR A 92 -12.27 49.99 -33.09
N PRO A 93 -12.50 50.40 -31.84
CA PRO A 93 -12.82 51.81 -31.64
C PRO A 93 -11.99 52.46 -30.53
N ALA A 94 -11.89 53.77 -30.64
CA ALA A 94 -11.03 54.66 -29.89
C ALA A 94 -11.74 55.32 -28.69
N ARG A 95 -10.95 55.57 -27.62
CA ARG A 95 -10.97 56.69 -26.65
C ARG A 95 -12.14 56.87 -25.67
N SER A 96 -11.79 56.94 -24.37
CA SER A 96 -11.87 58.19 -23.59
C SER A 96 -11.00 58.13 -22.32
N ASN A 97 -10.26 59.23 -22.06
CA ASN A 97 -9.45 59.50 -20.88
C ASN A 97 -10.29 59.67 -19.59
N GLY A 98 -9.67 59.38 -18.44
CA GLY A 98 -10.13 59.82 -17.11
C GLY A 98 -9.09 59.49 -16.04
N ASP A 99 -8.37 60.51 -15.56
CA ASP A 99 -7.38 60.50 -14.48
C ASP A 99 -7.97 60.07 -13.12
N GLY A 100 -7.13 59.51 -12.22
CA GLY A 100 -7.42 59.56 -10.79
C GLY A 100 -6.89 58.42 -9.90
N ASN A 101 -5.67 58.62 -9.40
CA ASN A 101 -5.26 58.41 -8.00
C ASN A 101 -5.12 56.98 -7.42
N GLY A 102 -3.92 56.71 -6.93
CA GLY A 102 -3.51 55.45 -6.32
C GLY A 102 -3.87 55.29 -4.84
N ASN A 103 -4.06 54.04 -4.44
CA ASN A 103 -3.24 53.40 -3.41
C ASN A 103 -3.56 51.90 -3.40
N GLY A 104 -2.63 51.11 -3.94
CA GLY A 104 -2.68 49.66 -3.96
C GLY A 104 -2.42 49.10 -2.57
N ALA A 105 -3.33 48.23 -2.13
CA ALA A 105 -3.10 47.31 -1.03
C ALA A 105 -1.88 46.44 -1.37
N SER A 106 -0.93 46.37 -0.44
CA SER A 106 0.21 45.45 -0.50
C SER A 106 -0.30 44.01 -0.59
N PRO A 107 0.08 43.21 -1.60
CA PRO A 107 -0.12 41.78 -1.54
C PRO A 107 0.92 41.19 -0.58
N GLU A 108 0.40 40.44 0.38
CA GLU A 108 1.12 39.58 1.30
C GLU A 108 2.17 38.76 0.55
N ASP A 109 3.36 38.66 1.15
CA ASP A 109 4.51 37.95 0.65
C ASP A 109 4.18 36.47 0.36
N GLU A 110 3.82 36.14 -0.90
CA GLU A 110 3.83 34.75 -1.41
C GLU A 110 5.30 34.29 -1.41
N GLU A 111 5.68 33.49 -0.40
CA GLU A 111 6.99 32.86 -0.28
C GLU A 111 7.38 32.18 -1.61
N THR A 112 8.25 32.86 -2.36
CA THR A 112 8.75 32.36 -3.62
C THR A 112 9.83 31.34 -3.30
N PHE A 113 9.48 30.05 -3.32
CA PHE A 113 10.45 28.96 -3.27
C PHE A 113 11.38 29.05 -4.49
N ASP A 114 12.51 29.73 -4.29
CA ASP A 114 13.50 30.01 -5.30
C ASP A 114 14.44 28.80 -5.44
N ASN A 115 14.05 27.86 -6.30
CA ASN A 115 14.95 26.79 -6.71
C ASN A 115 15.99 27.40 -7.66
N PHE A 116 17.22 27.52 -7.15
CA PHE A 116 18.46 27.95 -7.79
C PHE A 116 18.42 27.93 -9.33
N ASP A 117 18.58 29.11 -9.93
CA ASP A 117 18.62 29.44 -11.38
C ASP A 117 17.28 29.84 -12.02
N SER A 118 17.01 31.14 -12.14
CA SER A 118 15.91 31.67 -12.94
C SER A 118 16.15 33.11 -13.43
N SER A 119 16.63 33.23 -14.67
CA SER A 119 16.26 34.32 -15.57
C SER A 119 15.96 33.71 -16.95
N PRO A 120 14.79 33.92 -17.57
CA PRO A 120 13.71 34.85 -17.26
C PRO A 120 12.53 34.22 -16.46
N LYS A 121 11.60 35.07 -15.98
CA LYS A 121 10.35 34.67 -15.30
C LYS A 121 9.40 33.96 -16.27
N VAL A 122 9.62 32.66 -16.48
CA VAL A 122 8.67 31.83 -17.22
C VAL A 122 7.45 31.55 -16.34
N PRO A 123 6.21 31.75 -16.83
CA PRO A 123 5.00 31.35 -16.11
C PRO A 123 5.08 29.87 -15.73
N ARG A 124 5.14 29.60 -14.42
CA ARG A 124 5.10 28.25 -13.85
C ARG A 124 3.65 27.86 -13.59
N SER A 125 3.31 26.60 -13.82
CA SER A 125 2.06 26.06 -13.31
C SER A 125 2.12 26.08 -11.77
N LYS A 126 1.11 26.67 -11.12
CA LYS A 126 1.05 26.72 -9.64
C LYS A 126 0.75 25.34 -9.03
N ARG A 127 0.27 24.36 -9.81
CA ARG A 127 -0.21 23.04 -9.36
C ARG A 127 0.04 21.95 -10.41
N LEU A 128 0.29 20.72 -9.95
CA LEU A 128 0.30 19.51 -10.76
C LEU A 128 -0.92 18.66 -10.38
N ILE A 129 -1.72 18.26 -11.37
CA ILE A 129 -2.86 17.33 -11.20
C ILE A 129 -2.45 16.00 -11.85
N VAL A 130 -2.61 14.90 -11.11
CA VAL A 130 -2.29 13.55 -11.59
C VAL A 130 -3.55 12.70 -11.51
N ASP A 131 -4.08 12.33 -12.67
CA ASP A 131 -5.25 11.46 -12.77
C ASP A 131 -4.82 10.01 -12.91
N LEU A 132 -5.24 9.17 -11.96
CA LEU A 132 -4.89 7.75 -11.87
C LEU A 132 -6.14 6.88 -11.92
N ASP A 133 -6.02 5.73 -12.56
CA ASP A 133 -7.10 4.75 -12.63
C ASP A 133 -6.98 3.75 -11.48
N PRO A 134 -8.11 3.24 -10.94
CA PRO A 134 -8.06 2.22 -9.91
C PRO A 134 -7.50 0.91 -10.49
N VAL A 135 -6.62 0.26 -9.74
CA VAL A 135 -6.09 -1.06 -10.10
C VAL A 135 -7.22 -2.10 -10.06
N PRO A 136 -7.37 -2.94 -11.10
CA PRO A 136 -8.37 -4.01 -11.12
C PRO A 136 -8.23 -4.92 -9.90
N LYS A 137 -9.37 -5.35 -9.35
CA LYS A 137 -9.39 -6.22 -8.16
C LYS A 137 -8.94 -7.63 -8.51
N PHE A 138 -7.65 -7.91 -8.39
CA PHE A 138 -7.03 -9.17 -8.82
C PHE A 138 -7.13 -10.31 -7.80
N LEU A 139 -7.35 -10.01 -6.51
CA LEU A 139 -7.46 -11.04 -5.46
C LEU A 139 -8.62 -12.02 -5.72
N GLN A 140 -9.74 -11.53 -6.25
CA GLN A 140 -10.86 -12.38 -6.64
C GLN A 140 -10.43 -13.41 -7.71
N ASN A 141 -9.73 -12.94 -8.75
CA ASN A 141 -9.23 -13.81 -9.82
C ASN A 141 -8.18 -14.82 -9.32
N LEU A 142 -7.41 -14.46 -8.29
CA LEU A 142 -6.42 -15.33 -7.66
C LEU A 142 -7.11 -16.54 -7.00
N VAL A 143 -8.15 -16.27 -6.20
CA VAL A 143 -8.91 -17.28 -5.45
C VAL A 143 -9.79 -18.11 -6.38
N ASP A 144 -10.60 -17.47 -7.22
CA ASP A 144 -11.58 -18.18 -8.05
C ASP A 144 -10.95 -18.88 -9.26
N GLY A 145 -9.78 -18.41 -9.70
CA GLY A 145 -9.17 -18.84 -10.95
C GLY A 145 -7.77 -19.41 -10.81
N TRP A 146 -6.84 -18.64 -10.24
CA TRP A 146 -5.41 -18.96 -10.38
C TRP A 146 -4.93 -20.07 -9.44
N ALA A 147 -5.44 -20.17 -8.20
CA ALA A 147 -5.04 -21.23 -7.26
C ALA A 147 -6.21 -21.64 -6.32
N PRO A 148 -7.28 -22.27 -6.86
CA PRO A 148 -8.55 -22.43 -6.14
C PRO A 148 -8.51 -23.39 -4.94
N GLN A 149 -7.52 -24.29 -4.87
CA GLN A 149 -7.36 -25.21 -3.74
C GLN A 149 -6.34 -24.71 -2.71
N GLY A 150 -5.49 -23.74 -3.08
CA GLY A 150 -4.45 -23.23 -2.20
C GLY A 150 -5.02 -22.34 -1.11
N MET A 151 -4.33 -22.26 0.03
CA MET A 151 -4.67 -21.31 1.07
C MET A 151 -4.16 -19.92 0.68
N VAL A 152 -5.02 -18.91 0.80
CA VAL A 152 -4.68 -17.50 0.52
C VAL A 152 -4.78 -16.68 1.80
N VAL A 153 -3.65 -16.10 2.20
CA VAL A 153 -3.50 -15.18 3.33
C VAL A 153 -3.17 -13.80 2.77
N SER A 154 -3.96 -12.80 3.13
CA SER A 154 -3.74 -11.42 2.71
C SER A 154 -3.51 -10.49 3.88
N PHE A 155 -2.86 -9.35 3.63
CA PHE A 155 -2.59 -8.33 4.63
C PHE A 155 -3.49 -7.12 4.48
N LYS A 156 -3.85 -6.51 5.61
CA LYS A 156 -4.56 -5.24 5.66
C LYS A 156 -3.84 -4.28 6.60
N LEU A 157 -3.11 -3.34 6.00
CA LEU A 157 -2.47 -2.24 6.71
C LEU A 157 -3.43 -1.06 6.80
N GLU A 158 -3.68 -0.56 8.00
CA GLU A 158 -4.45 0.67 8.22
C GLU A 158 -3.71 1.61 9.18
N THR A 159 -4.14 2.86 9.23
CA THR A 159 -3.65 3.86 10.21
C THR A 159 -4.68 4.18 11.28
N ASP A 160 -5.96 3.93 10.99
CA ASP A 160 -7.06 4.15 11.92
C ASP A 160 -7.54 2.81 12.53
N PRO A 161 -7.48 2.64 13.87
CA PRO A 161 -7.95 1.44 14.55
C PRO A 161 -9.44 1.15 14.32
N ALA A 162 -10.27 2.18 14.14
CA ALA A 162 -11.73 2.02 14.04
C ALA A 162 -12.16 1.27 12.77
N ILE A 163 -11.35 1.32 11.71
CA ILE A 163 -11.69 0.75 10.40
C ILE A 163 -10.97 -0.55 10.09
N LEU A 164 -9.95 -0.93 10.86
CA LEU A 164 -9.09 -2.08 10.55
C LEU A 164 -9.87 -3.39 10.44
N VAL A 165 -10.56 -3.78 11.51
CA VAL A 165 -11.31 -5.05 11.56
C VAL A 165 -12.45 -5.04 10.54
N HIS A 166 -13.14 -3.90 10.40
CA HIS A 166 -14.23 -3.76 9.43
C HIS A 166 -13.73 -3.98 8.00
N LYS A 167 -12.64 -3.32 7.60
CA LYS A 167 -12.05 -3.49 6.26
C LYS A 167 -11.46 -4.88 6.05
N ALA A 168 -10.94 -5.52 7.10
CA ALA A 168 -10.46 -6.89 7.03
C ALA A 168 -11.62 -7.88 6.76
N LYS A 169 -12.73 -7.76 7.49
CA LYS A 169 -13.95 -8.56 7.27
C LYS A 169 -14.54 -8.33 5.89
N TYR A 170 -14.69 -7.07 5.48
CA TYR A 170 -15.14 -6.72 4.13
C TYR A 170 -14.26 -7.34 3.03
N SER A 171 -12.93 -7.36 3.24
CA SER A 171 -12.00 -8.00 2.32
C SER A 171 -12.22 -9.51 2.22
N LEU A 172 -12.42 -10.21 3.35
CA LEU A 172 -12.73 -11.64 3.37
C LEU A 172 -14.00 -11.96 2.58
N GLU A 173 -15.08 -11.22 2.85
CA GLU A 173 -16.37 -11.45 2.18
C GLU A 173 -16.28 -11.22 0.67
N ARG A 174 -15.55 -10.19 0.25
CA ARG A 174 -15.47 -9.80 -1.16
C ARG A 174 -14.61 -10.73 -2.02
N TYR A 175 -13.53 -11.28 -1.46
CA TYR A 175 -12.50 -11.98 -2.22
C TYR A 175 -12.34 -13.45 -1.82
N GLN A 176 -13.05 -13.90 -0.77
CA GLN A 176 -13.08 -15.29 -0.31
C GLN A 176 -11.70 -15.88 0.03
N HIS A 177 -10.77 -15.05 0.50
CA HIS A 177 -9.51 -15.57 1.08
C HIS A 177 -9.75 -16.21 2.45
N HIS A 178 -8.79 -17.03 2.87
CA HIS A 178 -8.90 -17.90 4.03
C HIS A 178 -8.56 -17.17 5.34
N LEU A 179 -7.70 -16.15 5.25
CA LEU A 179 -7.25 -15.35 6.38
C LEU A 179 -6.88 -13.94 5.91
N VAL A 180 -7.29 -12.93 6.68
CA VAL A 180 -6.75 -11.57 6.61
C VAL A 180 -5.98 -11.29 7.89
N ILE A 181 -4.71 -10.92 7.74
CA ILE A 181 -3.87 -10.42 8.83
C ILE A 181 -3.92 -8.89 8.79
N GLY A 182 -4.65 -8.31 9.73
CA GLY A 182 -4.77 -6.87 9.91
C GLY A 182 -3.67 -6.32 10.80
N ASN A 183 -3.14 -5.15 10.48
CA ASN A 183 -2.15 -4.48 11.32
C ASN A 183 -2.26 -2.96 11.20
N LEU A 184 -1.97 -2.24 12.29
CA LEU A 184 -1.87 -0.78 12.29
C LEU A 184 -0.44 -0.35 12.00
N LEU A 185 -0.24 0.70 11.20
CA LEU A 185 1.11 1.19 10.86
C LEU A 185 1.95 1.49 12.10
N SER A 186 1.34 2.07 13.13
CA SER A 186 1.97 2.45 14.39
C SER A 186 2.35 1.26 15.27
N THR A 187 1.59 0.16 15.22
CA THR A 187 1.78 -1.00 16.11
C THR A 187 2.17 -2.29 15.38
N ARG A 188 2.46 -2.24 14.07
CA ARG A 188 2.71 -3.42 13.21
C ARG A 188 3.82 -4.36 13.67
N LYS A 189 4.80 -3.88 14.44
CA LYS A 189 5.87 -4.70 15.00
C LYS A 189 5.46 -5.42 16.29
N TRP A 190 4.39 -4.96 16.93
CA TRP A 190 3.97 -5.35 18.27
C TRP A 190 2.72 -6.21 18.27
N GLU A 191 1.81 -5.99 17.33
CA GLU A 191 0.59 -6.79 17.22
C GLU A 191 0.05 -6.87 15.80
N VAL A 192 -0.75 -7.91 15.59
CA VAL A 192 -1.62 -8.09 14.42
C VAL A 192 -2.94 -8.71 14.85
N VAL A 193 -3.99 -8.55 14.05
CA VAL A 193 -5.28 -9.21 14.23
C VAL A 193 -5.50 -10.23 13.11
N PHE A 194 -5.85 -11.46 13.49
CA PHE A 194 -6.24 -12.52 12.56
C PHE A 194 -7.75 -12.47 12.40
N VAL A 195 -8.20 -12.28 11.17
CA VAL A 195 -9.62 -12.28 10.81
C VAL A 195 -9.84 -13.44 9.85
N ALA A 196 -10.68 -14.40 10.24
CA ALA A 196 -10.98 -15.60 9.47
C ALA A 196 -12.50 -15.82 9.38
N PRO A 197 -13.02 -16.43 8.30
CA PRO A 197 -14.45 -16.67 8.14
C PRO A 197 -15.03 -17.55 9.25
N GLY A 198 -16.13 -17.12 9.87
CA GLY A 198 -16.84 -17.89 10.89
C GLY A 198 -16.09 -18.05 12.22
N GLN A 199 -14.98 -17.35 12.43
CA GLN A 199 -14.20 -17.36 13.67
C GLN A 199 -14.23 -15.97 14.33
N ALA A 200 -14.01 -15.94 15.65
CA ALA A 200 -13.78 -14.69 16.36
C ALA A 200 -12.45 -14.07 15.92
N ASP A 201 -12.38 -12.74 15.94
CA ASP A 201 -11.16 -12.01 15.63
C ASP A 201 -10.09 -12.35 16.69
N ARG A 202 -8.87 -12.71 16.28
CA ARG A 202 -7.82 -13.14 17.22
C ARG A 202 -6.63 -12.21 17.17
N TRP A 203 -6.38 -11.48 18.26
CA TRP A 203 -5.20 -10.63 18.39
C TRP A 203 -3.95 -11.46 18.75
N VAL A 204 -2.85 -11.21 18.02
CA VAL A 204 -1.53 -11.80 18.26
C VAL A 204 -0.58 -10.68 18.64
N ARG A 205 0.09 -10.80 19.79
CA ARG A 205 0.91 -9.74 20.38
C ARG A 205 2.28 -10.25 20.79
N VAL A 206 3.30 -9.43 20.59
CA VAL A 206 4.63 -9.71 21.14
C VAL A 206 4.57 -9.65 22.68
N PRO A 207 5.16 -10.63 23.40
CA PRO A 207 5.31 -10.58 24.85
C PRO A 207 6.08 -9.33 25.28
N SER A 208 5.65 -8.70 26.38
CA SER A 208 6.35 -7.56 26.97
C SER A 208 6.49 -7.77 28.48
N ALA A 209 7.71 -7.60 29.00
CA ALA A 209 8.02 -7.76 30.42
C ALA A 209 7.20 -6.82 31.34
N GLN A 210 6.76 -5.66 30.83
CA GLN A 210 5.84 -4.77 31.55
C GLN A 210 4.42 -5.36 31.66
N ARG A 211 3.98 -6.17 30.68
CA ARG A 211 2.68 -6.84 30.68
C ARG A 211 2.66 -8.09 31.58
N GLU A 212 3.75 -8.85 31.63
CA GLU A 212 3.86 -10.01 32.52
C GLU A 212 3.74 -9.63 34.01
N ARG A 213 4.29 -8.47 34.41
CA ARG A 213 4.16 -7.96 35.79
C ARG A 213 2.75 -7.48 36.13
N SER A 214 1.99 -7.04 35.13
CA SER A 214 0.62 -6.55 35.29
C SER A 214 -0.41 -7.68 35.35
N ALA A 215 -0.07 -8.88 34.85
CA ALA A 215 -0.90 -10.08 34.95
C ALA A 215 -0.81 -10.78 36.33
N GLY A 216 0.05 -10.31 37.24
CA GLY A 216 0.24 -10.86 38.58
C GLY A 216 -0.62 -10.25 39.70
N GLY A 217 -1.60 -9.40 39.36
CA GLY A 217 -2.43 -8.67 40.34
C GLY A 217 -3.93 -8.90 40.14
N ASP A 218 -4.53 -9.58 41.13
CA ASP A 218 -5.96 -9.65 41.46
C ASP A 218 -6.98 -9.83 40.32
N GLY A 219 -7.23 -11.11 39.97
CA GLY A 219 -8.56 -11.74 40.06
C GLY A 219 -9.77 -11.14 39.33
N SER A 220 -9.63 -10.10 38.52
CA SER A 220 -10.67 -9.61 37.62
C SER A 220 -10.25 -9.92 36.19
N GLU A 221 -11.02 -10.79 35.53
CA GLU A 221 -10.99 -10.99 34.08
C GLU A 221 -11.37 -9.66 33.39
N ALA A 222 -10.42 -8.72 33.38
CA ALA A 222 -10.62 -7.43 32.78
C ALA A 222 -10.51 -7.61 31.26
N SER A 223 -11.68 -7.71 30.62
CA SER A 223 -12.12 -7.31 29.28
C SER A 223 -11.16 -6.47 28.39
N TRP A 224 -9.90 -6.88 28.20
CA TRP A 224 -8.88 -6.17 27.41
C TRP A 224 -8.42 -6.92 26.16
N GLU A 225 -9.10 -8.00 25.75
CA GLU A 225 -8.58 -8.93 24.73
C GLU A 225 -8.85 -8.54 23.26
N ASP A 226 -9.78 -7.61 22.96
CA ASP A 226 -10.20 -7.34 21.57
C ASP A 226 -9.95 -5.91 21.02
N LYS A 227 -9.26 -5.05 21.77
CA LYS A 227 -8.98 -3.67 21.34
C LYS A 227 -7.55 -3.50 20.85
N PRO A 228 -7.30 -2.71 19.78
CA PRO A 228 -5.95 -2.37 19.35
C PRO A 228 -5.11 -1.71 20.47
N LEU A 229 -3.80 -1.92 20.46
CA LEU A 229 -2.86 -1.28 21.38
C LEU A 229 -2.81 0.23 21.13
N ASP A 230 -2.66 0.99 22.22
CA ASP A 230 -2.34 2.42 22.15
C ASP A 230 -0.87 2.60 21.74
N PRO A 231 -0.57 3.27 20.62
CA PRO A 231 0.80 3.56 20.19
C PRO A 231 1.63 4.31 21.22
N ASN A 232 1.01 5.16 22.04
CA ASN A 232 1.72 5.98 23.02
C ASN A 232 2.17 5.20 24.25
N ALA A 233 1.59 4.01 24.47
CA ALA A 233 1.94 3.12 25.57
C ALA A 233 3.08 2.14 25.21
N LEU A 234 3.59 2.18 23.98
CA LEU A 234 4.65 1.29 23.52
C LEU A 234 6.04 1.85 23.84
N PRO A 235 7.03 0.98 24.13
CA PRO A 235 8.42 1.39 24.22
C PRO A 235 8.91 2.06 22.92
N GLU A 236 9.83 3.01 23.04
CA GLU A 236 10.48 3.63 21.87
C GLU A 236 11.38 2.65 21.09
N SER A 237 11.90 1.62 21.78
CA SER A 237 12.70 0.58 21.15
C SER A 237 11.84 -0.46 20.44
N ASP A 238 12.38 -1.07 19.39
CA ASP A 238 11.77 -2.24 18.76
C ASP A 238 11.64 -3.43 19.73
N PRO A 239 10.64 -4.30 19.55
CA PRO A 239 10.50 -5.50 20.37
C PRO A 239 11.68 -6.45 20.21
N GLU A 240 12.03 -7.17 21.28
CA GLU A 240 13.11 -8.18 21.26
C GLU A 240 12.78 -9.38 20.36
N VAL A 241 11.48 -9.65 20.18
CA VAL A 241 10.96 -10.75 19.37
C VAL A 241 10.21 -10.16 18.18
N GLU A 242 10.56 -10.61 16.98
CA GLU A 242 9.85 -10.26 15.75
C GLU A 242 8.45 -10.88 15.76
N ILE A 243 7.41 -10.09 15.46
CA ILE A 243 6.02 -10.57 15.47
C ILE A 243 5.81 -11.74 14.50
N GLU A 244 6.61 -11.83 13.43
CA GLU A 244 6.62 -12.93 12.47
C GLU A 244 6.92 -14.29 13.13
N SER A 245 7.68 -14.34 14.23
CA SER A 245 7.91 -15.59 14.97
C SER A 245 6.65 -16.13 15.64
N LEU A 246 5.61 -15.30 15.78
CA LEU A 246 4.29 -15.69 16.29
C LEU A 246 3.28 -15.89 15.15
N ILE A 247 3.39 -15.08 14.08
CA ILE A 247 2.50 -15.18 12.92
C ILE A 247 2.73 -16.49 12.17
N ILE A 248 3.98 -16.84 11.85
CA ILE A 248 4.28 -17.98 10.96
C ILE A 248 3.78 -19.31 11.54
N PRO A 249 4.04 -19.67 12.82
CA PRO A 249 3.48 -20.91 13.39
C PRO A 249 1.95 -20.93 13.40
N ALA A 250 1.31 -19.79 13.70
CA ALA A 250 -0.14 -19.71 13.69
C ALA A 250 -0.74 -19.90 12.29
N VAL A 251 -0.08 -19.37 11.26
CA VAL A 251 -0.48 -19.59 9.85
C VAL A 251 -0.23 -21.04 9.43
N GLU A 252 0.86 -21.67 9.87
CA GLU A 252 1.16 -23.08 9.62
C GLU A 252 0.08 -24.01 10.20
N ASP A 253 -0.38 -23.74 11.42
CA ASP A 253 -1.47 -24.49 12.05
C ASP A 253 -2.77 -24.39 11.23
N LEU A 254 -3.14 -23.17 10.80
CA LEU A 254 -4.31 -22.94 9.97
C LEU A 254 -4.18 -23.60 8.59
N HIS A 255 -2.98 -23.57 8.00
CA HIS A 255 -2.73 -24.22 6.71
C HIS A 255 -2.79 -25.74 6.83
N SER A 256 -2.31 -26.30 7.93
CA SER A 256 -2.42 -27.74 8.23
C SER A 256 -3.90 -28.16 8.35
N GLN A 257 -4.73 -27.37 9.00
CA GLN A 257 -6.18 -27.59 9.09
C GLN A 257 -6.85 -27.50 7.71
N HIS A 258 -6.47 -26.51 6.90
CA HIS A 258 -6.96 -26.35 5.52
C HIS A 258 -6.67 -27.59 4.67
N ILE A 259 -5.41 -28.08 4.70
CA ILE A 259 -4.99 -29.30 3.99
C ILE A 259 -5.84 -30.49 4.42
N GLN A 260 -6.02 -30.70 5.72
CA GLN A 260 -6.81 -31.81 6.25
C GLN A 260 -8.29 -31.73 5.86
N SER A 261 -8.85 -30.52 5.74
CA SER A 261 -10.26 -30.32 5.37
C SER A 261 -10.56 -30.74 3.94
N LEU A 262 -9.57 -30.65 3.03
CA LEU A 262 -9.70 -30.95 1.61
C LEU A 262 -9.23 -32.37 1.22
N GLN A 263 -8.66 -33.13 2.17
CA GLN A 263 -8.24 -34.52 1.98
C GLN A 263 -9.31 -35.56 2.37
N LYS A 264 -10.45 -35.11 2.89
CA LYS A 264 -11.62 -35.95 3.20
C LYS A 264 -12.49 -36.15 1.95
#